data_AF-E8V840-F1
#
_entry.id   AF-E8V840-F1
#
_cell.length_a   1.000
_cell.length_b   1.000
_cell.length_c   1.000
_cell.angle_alpha   90.00
_cell.angle_beta   90.00
_cell.angle_gamma   90.00
#
_symmetry.space_group_name_H-M   'P 1'
#
loop_
_entity.id
_entity.type
_entity.pdbx_description
1 polymer ?
#
loop_
_entity_poly.entity_id
_entity_poly.type
_entity_poly.pdbx_seq_one_letter_code
_entity_poly.pdbx_strand_id
1 'polypeptide(L)'
;MTMRACVLLALVLMLGVAPVVPLRAQAVAASPSTASGQKAEPQANSAGKKKEAEEGTEAFKKSPMVISLGRMMGMSPETASTVFTWFNFVILALAILYALAKALPKTFRGRTQGIQKNLVEARSATEEANARLSGVEARLAKLDGEIAALKSEAEKDAAADEARIKASVADERERIAHAAEQEIAAAEAHAQRNLREFAAKLAVEQAASKLNISDDDDSEIVRGFAARLAASGKGGSN
;
A
#
# COMPACT_ATOMS: atom_id res chain seq x y z
N MET A 1 -12.35 20.22 -58.96
CA MET A 1 -11.25 20.60 -58.04
C MET A 1 -10.72 19.39 -57.24
N THR A 2 -10.71 18.19 -57.84
CA THR A 2 -10.43 16.92 -57.14
C THR A 2 -9.26 16.13 -57.74
N MET A 3 -8.96 16.27 -59.03
CA MET A 3 -7.84 15.54 -59.67
C MET A 3 -6.45 16.09 -59.31
N ARG A 4 -6.31 17.38 -58.97
CA ARG A 4 -5.03 17.98 -58.52
C ARG A 4 -4.63 17.58 -57.10
N ALA A 5 -5.61 17.22 -56.25
CA ALA A 5 -5.36 16.75 -54.90
C ALA A 5 -5.00 15.25 -54.85
N CYS A 6 -5.59 14.41 -55.72
CA CYS A 6 -5.26 12.99 -55.78
C CYS A 6 -3.86 12.69 -56.33
N VAL A 7 -3.36 13.48 -57.29
CA VAL A 7 -2.02 13.25 -57.89
C VAL A 7 -0.89 13.66 -56.93
N LEU A 8 -1.10 14.69 -56.09
CA LEU A 8 -0.13 15.11 -55.07
C LEU A 8 -0.13 14.20 -53.83
N LEU A 9 -1.23 13.50 -53.54
CA LEU A 9 -1.32 12.54 -52.45
C LEU A 9 -0.72 11.16 -52.82
N ALA A 10 -0.77 10.77 -54.10
CA ALA A 10 -0.24 9.50 -54.58
C ALA A 10 1.29 9.46 -54.75
N LEU A 11 1.93 10.62 -54.97
CA LEU A 11 3.39 10.69 -55.19
C LEU A 11 4.20 10.72 -53.88
N VAL A 12 3.57 11.06 -52.74
CA VAL A 12 4.24 11.14 -51.43
C VAL A 12 4.14 9.83 -50.65
N LEU A 13 3.31 8.89 -51.08
CA LEU A 13 3.07 7.63 -50.35
C LEU A 13 3.99 6.45 -50.75
N MET A 14 4.87 6.62 -51.76
CA MET A 14 5.64 5.51 -52.35
C MET A 14 7.16 5.52 -52.12
N LEU A 15 7.70 6.45 -51.32
CA LEU A 15 9.09 6.37 -50.88
C LEU A 15 9.21 6.64 -49.38
N GLY A 16 9.53 5.59 -48.62
CA GLY A 16 10.12 5.74 -47.29
C GLY A 16 9.36 5.06 -46.16
N VAL A 17 9.24 3.74 -46.21
CA VAL A 17 9.08 2.93 -44.98
C VAL A 17 10.15 1.84 -45.02
N ALA A 18 11.31 2.13 -44.44
CA ALA A 18 12.22 1.11 -43.94
C ALA A 18 11.96 0.94 -42.43
N PRO A 19 11.93 -0.29 -41.90
CA PRO A 19 11.55 -0.54 -40.51
C PRO A 19 12.69 -0.17 -39.58
N VAL A 20 12.50 0.87 -38.77
CA VAL A 20 13.32 1.09 -37.58
C VAL A 20 12.81 0.15 -36.50
N VAL A 21 13.59 -0.89 -36.22
CA VAL A 21 13.48 -1.70 -35.01
C VAL A 21 14.11 -0.91 -33.86
N PRO A 22 13.39 -0.70 -32.74
CA PRO A 22 14.07 -0.59 -31.46
C PRO A 22 13.60 -1.69 -30.50
N LEU A 23 14.59 -2.52 -30.14
CA LEU A 23 14.89 -3.07 -28.83
C LEU A 23 13.73 -3.28 -27.84
N ARG A 24 13.37 -4.56 -27.67
CA ARG A 24 12.46 -5.03 -26.62
C ARG A 24 13.22 -5.18 -25.30
N ALA A 25 12.77 -4.45 -24.29
CA ALA A 25 13.07 -4.72 -22.89
C ALA A 25 12.49 -6.08 -22.48
N GLN A 26 13.29 -6.87 -21.77
CA GLN A 26 12.96 -8.21 -21.31
C GLN A 26 12.12 -8.11 -20.02
N ALA A 27 10.91 -8.66 -20.05
CA ALA A 27 10.13 -8.97 -18.85
C ALA A 27 9.37 -10.29 -19.08
N VAL A 28 9.28 -11.06 -17.99
CA VAL A 28 9.11 -12.51 -17.88
C VAL A 28 7.64 -13.00 -17.99
N ALA A 29 7.51 -14.25 -18.49
CA ALA A 29 6.46 -15.27 -18.32
C ALA A 29 5.03 -15.06 -18.85
N ALA A 30 4.63 -15.85 -19.86
CA ALA A 30 3.71 -17.02 -19.75
C ALA A 30 3.15 -17.45 -21.13
N SER A 31 3.18 -18.76 -21.41
CA SER A 31 2.79 -19.53 -22.61
C SER A 31 1.27 -19.48 -22.95
N PRO A 32 0.71 -20.16 -24.00
CA PRO A 32 1.32 -21.07 -24.98
C PRO A 32 0.91 -20.88 -26.46
N SER A 33 1.60 -21.69 -27.27
CA SER A 33 1.64 -21.86 -28.71
C SER A 33 0.33 -22.25 -29.40
N THR A 34 0.13 -21.75 -30.62
CA THR A 34 -0.48 -22.54 -31.70
C THR A 34 0.38 -22.43 -32.95
N ALA A 35 0.91 -23.57 -33.35
CA ALA A 35 1.63 -23.77 -34.59
C ALA A 35 0.64 -23.91 -35.76
N SER A 36 0.88 -23.19 -36.84
CA SER A 36 0.64 -23.71 -38.19
C SER A 36 1.82 -23.29 -39.06
N GLY A 37 2.75 -24.21 -39.22
CA GLY A 37 3.77 -24.12 -40.26
C GLY A 37 3.14 -24.45 -41.61
N GLN A 38 3.42 -23.63 -42.61
CA GLN A 38 3.44 -24.09 -43.98
C GLN A 38 4.86 -23.96 -44.53
N LYS A 39 5.26 -25.07 -45.12
CA LYS A 39 6.58 -25.54 -45.49
C LYS A 39 7.18 -24.75 -46.66
N ALA A 40 8.49 -24.58 -46.64
CA ALA A 40 9.36 -24.38 -47.80
C ALA A 40 9.11 -25.52 -48.82
N GLU A 41 9.39 -25.43 -50.13
CA GLU A 41 10.59 -24.99 -50.85
C GLU A 41 10.31 -25.32 -52.37
N PRO A 42 11.29 -25.34 -53.30
CA PRO A 42 11.89 -24.25 -54.07
C PRO A 42 11.55 -24.33 -55.60
N GLN A 43 11.92 -23.31 -56.38
CA GLN A 43 12.80 -23.53 -57.55
C GLN A 43 13.23 -22.21 -58.22
N ALA A 44 14.53 -22.18 -58.48
CA ALA A 44 15.26 -21.21 -59.27
C ALA A 44 14.77 -21.18 -60.73
N ASN A 45 14.65 -19.99 -61.31
CA ASN A 45 15.39 -19.61 -62.53
C ASN A 45 15.14 -18.13 -62.86
N SER A 46 16.19 -17.35 -63.09
CA SER A 46 16.23 -16.33 -64.14
C SER A 46 17.62 -15.70 -64.19
N ALA A 47 18.54 -16.45 -64.78
CA ALA A 47 19.63 -15.82 -65.48
C ALA A 47 19.09 -15.14 -66.75
N GLY A 48 19.40 -13.85 -66.90
CA GLY A 48 19.52 -13.22 -68.21
C GLY A 48 18.28 -12.59 -68.81
N LYS A 49 18.03 -11.33 -68.47
CA LYS A 49 17.64 -10.34 -69.48
C LYS A 49 18.17 -8.96 -69.11
N LYS A 50 19.41 -8.73 -69.55
CA LYS A 50 19.91 -7.39 -69.89
C LYS A 50 19.11 -6.89 -71.09
N LYS A 51 18.93 -5.57 -71.13
CA LYS A 51 18.21 -4.73 -72.12
C LYS A 51 16.83 -4.34 -71.59
N GLU A 52 16.48 -3.07 -71.84
CA GLU A 52 15.23 -2.39 -71.45
C GLU A 52 15.27 -1.64 -70.11
N ALA A 53 16.33 -0.83 -69.89
CA ALA A 53 16.32 0.25 -68.89
C ALA A 53 16.90 1.59 -69.41
N GLU A 54 17.20 1.70 -70.72
CA GLU A 54 17.72 2.94 -71.32
C GLU A 54 16.82 3.54 -72.43
N GLU A 55 15.68 2.92 -72.75
CA GLU A 55 14.85 3.34 -73.91
C GLU A 55 13.64 4.22 -73.55
N GLY A 56 13.38 4.42 -72.25
CA GLY A 56 12.22 5.19 -71.77
C GLY A 56 12.42 6.72 -71.76
N THR A 57 13.66 7.20 -71.80
CA THR A 57 13.99 8.63 -71.84
C THR A 57 14.19 9.16 -73.26
N GLU A 58 14.44 8.27 -74.23
CA GLU A 58 14.58 8.60 -75.66
C GLU A 58 13.23 8.62 -76.39
N ALA A 59 12.29 7.74 -76.00
CA ALA A 59 10.97 7.62 -76.62
C ALA A 59 10.06 8.86 -76.40
N PHE A 60 10.25 9.63 -75.32
CA PHE A 60 9.51 10.88 -75.11
C PHE A 60 10.09 12.08 -75.87
N LYS A 61 11.32 12.00 -76.39
CA LYS A 61 11.97 13.09 -77.15
C LYS A 61 11.61 13.10 -78.64
N LYS A 62 10.90 12.07 -79.15
CA LYS A 62 10.47 11.97 -80.55
C LYS A 62 8.97 11.72 -80.70
N SER A 63 8.15 12.53 -80.02
CA SER A 63 6.72 12.61 -80.35
C SER A 63 6.54 13.32 -81.71
N PRO A 64 5.70 12.78 -82.64
CA PRO A 64 5.42 13.39 -83.94
C PRO A 64 4.92 14.85 -83.85
N MET A 65 4.33 15.22 -82.72
CA MET A 65 3.83 16.59 -82.45
C MET A 65 4.93 17.57 -82.04
N VAL A 66 6.07 17.08 -81.54
CA VAL A 66 7.22 17.90 -81.13
C VAL A 66 8.16 18.15 -82.32
N ILE A 67 8.26 17.18 -83.24
CA ILE A 67 9.07 17.29 -84.46
C ILE A 67 8.37 18.19 -85.52
N SER A 68 7.04 18.19 -85.58
CA SER A 68 6.30 19.04 -86.52
C SER A 68 6.29 20.52 -86.10
N LEU A 69 6.19 20.80 -84.79
CA LEU A 69 6.22 22.17 -84.28
C LEU A 69 7.63 22.79 -84.36
N GLY A 70 8.69 21.99 -84.21
CA GLY A 70 10.08 22.44 -84.33
C GLY A 70 10.51 22.81 -85.76
N ARG A 71 9.93 22.16 -86.78
CA ARG A 71 10.28 22.42 -88.19
C ARG A 71 9.69 23.74 -88.72
N MET A 72 8.65 24.27 -88.06
CA MET A 72 7.97 25.50 -88.47
C MET A 72 8.65 26.78 -87.94
N MET A 73 9.51 26.68 -86.92
CA MET A 73 10.02 27.86 -86.18
C MET A 73 11.54 28.06 -86.24
N GLY A 74 12.24 27.36 -87.14
CA GLY A 74 13.61 27.73 -87.56
C GLY A 74 14.68 27.77 -86.45
N MET A 75 14.60 26.92 -85.42
CA MET A 75 15.63 26.78 -84.38
C MET A 75 15.88 25.31 -84.05
N SER A 76 17.14 24.97 -83.71
CA SER A 76 17.63 23.60 -83.49
C SER A 76 16.82 22.82 -82.43
N PRO A 77 16.33 21.60 -82.74
CA PRO A 77 15.56 20.74 -81.83
C PRO A 77 16.27 20.38 -80.50
N GLU A 78 17.61 20.36 -80.50
CA GLU A 78 18.40 20.00 -79.31
C GLU A 78 18.50 21.15 -78.30
N THR A 79 18.46 22.39 -78.75
CA THR A 79 18.53 23.58 -77.86
C THR A 79 17.16 23.86 -77.23
N ALA A 80 16.08 23.72 -78.00
CA ALA A 80 14.71 23.92 -77.49
C ALA A 80 14.32 22.89 -76.41
N SER A 81 14.70 21.63 -76.58
CA SER A 81 14.43 20.59 -75.58
C SER A 81 15.22 20.79 -74.28
N THR A 82 16.49 21.18 -74.37
CA THR A 82 17.33 21.49 -73.20
C THR A 82 16.80 22.69 -72.42
N VAL A 83 16.40 23.77 -73.10
CA VAL A 83 15.81 24.96 -72.46
C VAL A 83 14.48 24.62 -71.79
N PHE A 84 13.63 23.83 -72.43
CA PHE A 84 12.36 23.42 -71.85
C PHE A 84 12.54 22.53 -70.60
N THR A 85 13.50 21.60 -70.61
CA THR A 85 13.84 20.77 -69.44
C THR A 85 14.36 21.62 -68.29
N TRP A 86 15.27 22.56 -68.54
CA TRP A 86 15.78 23.47 -67.51
C TRP A 86 14.69 24.40 -66.97
N PHE A 87 13.83 24.94 -67.83
CA PHE A 87 12.70 25.76 -67.42
C PHE A 87 11.72 24.97 -66.53
N ASN A 88 11.39 23.74 -66.90
CA ASN A 88 10.54 22.86 -66.08
C ASN A 88 11.19 22.52 -64.74
N PHE A 89 12.50 22.24 -64.74
CA PHE A 89 13.25 21.98 -63.51
C PHE A 89 13.28 23.20 -62.59
N VAL A 90 13.50 24.40 -63.12
CA VAL A 90 13.47 25.65 -62.33
C VAL A 90 12.08 25.88 -61.74
N ILE A 91 11.02 25.68 -62.51
CA ILE A 91 9.65 25.80 -61.99
C ILE A 91 9.39 24.78 -60.87
N LEU A 92 9.79 23.52 -61.06
CA LEU A 92 9.63 22.49 -60.05
C LEU A 92 10.46 22.78 -58.79
N ALA A 93 11.72 23.20 -58.95
CA ALA A 93 12.59 23.58 -57.86
C ALA A 93 12.02 24.76 -57.06
N LEU A 94 11.51 25.79 -57.74
CA LEU A 94 10.84 26.92 -57.09
C LEU A 94 9.56 26.48 -56.36
N ALA A 95 8.77 25.58 -56.94
CA ALA A 95 7.57 25.04 -56.30
C ALA A 95 7.90 24.24 -55.02
N ILE A 96 8.94 23.39 -55.08
CA ILE A 96 9.43 22.63 -53.92
C ILE A 96 9.99 23.58 -52.86
N LEU A 97 10.82 24.56 -53.26
CA LEU A 97 11.43 25.51 -52.33
C LEU A 97 10.35 26.36 -51.63
N TYR A 98 9.31 26.78 -52.37
CA TYR A 98 8.16 27.49 -51.79
C TYR A 98 7.38 26.61 -50.81
N ALA A 99 7.15 25.33 -51.14
CA ALA A 99 6.47 24.38 -50.25
C ALA A 99 7.28 24.12 -48.97
N LEU A 100 8.59 23.90 -49.09
CA LEU A 100 9.49 23.71 -47.95
C LEU A 100 9.58 24.96 -47.08
N ALA A 101 9.76 26.13 -47.69
CA ALA A 101 9.82 27.41 -46.98
C ALA A 101 8.53 27.68 -46.18
N LYS A 102 7.39 27.21 -46.67
CA LYS A 102 6.10 27.33 -45.97
C LYS A 102 5.89 26.26 -44.88
N ALA A 103 6.36 25.03 -45.08
CA ALA A 103 6.10 23.91 -44.17
C ALA A 103 7.11 23.77 -43.01
N LEU A 104 8.41 23.91 -43.29
CA LEU A 104 9.51 23.75 -42.31
C LEU A 104 9.38 24.66 -41.07
N PRO A 105 9.13 25.98 -41.19
CA PRO A 105 9.10 26.83 -40.01
C PRO A 105 7.92 26.49 -39.08
N LYS A 106 6.82 25.94 -39.61
CA LYS A 106 5.66 25.55 -38.78
C LYS A 106 5.96 24.31 -37.94
N THR A 107 6.65 23.32 -38.50
CA THR A 107 6.97 22.06 -37.80
C THR A 107 8.08 22.24 -36.77
N PHE A 108 9.13 23.00 -37.07
CA PHE A 108 10.18 23.30 -36.09
C PHE A 108 9.65 24.14 -34.92
N ARG A 109 8.81 25.15 -35.17
CA ARG A 109 8.19 25.95 -34.10
C ARG A 109 7.35 25.09 -33.17
N GLY A 110 6.53 24.18 -33.72
CA GLY A 110 5.73 23.26 -32.89
C GLY A 110 6.58 22.32 -32.04
N ARG A 111 7.68 21.79 -32.57
CA ARG A 111 8.62 20.95 -31.82
C ARG A 111 9.33 21.73 -30.71
N THR A 112 9.83 22.93 -31.00
CA THR A 112 10.49 23.79 -30.01
C THR A 112 9.53 24.18 -28.89
N GLN A 113 8.28 24.54 -29.22
CA GLN A 113 7.25 24.81 -28.21
C GLN A 113 6.93 23.58 -27.36
N GLY A 114 6.84 22.40 -27.97
CA GLY A 114 6.64 21.14 -27.24
C GLY A 114 7.79 20.83 -26.28
N ILE A 115 9.04 21.00 -26.72
CA ILE A 115 10.23 20.80 -25.87
C ILE A 115 10.25 21.81 -24.72
N GLN A 116 9.99 23.10 -24.99
CA GLN A 116 9.92 24.12 -23.95
C GLN A 116 8.83 23.81 -22.93
N LYS A 117 7.64 23.42 -23.39
CA LYS A 117 6.54 23.01 -22.51
C LYS A 117 6.94 21.83 -21.63
N ASN A 118 7.46 20.76 -22.22
CA ASN A 118 7.87 19.56 -21.48
C ASN A 118 8.98 19.86 -20.47
N LEU A 119 9.90 20.78 -20.79
CA LEU A 119 10.98 21.17 -19.89
C LEU A 119 10.46 22.00 -18.70
N VAL A 120 9.49 22.89 -18.94
CA VAL A 120 8.81 23.63 -17.86
C VAL A 120 8.01 22.67 -16.98
N GLU A 121 7.27 21.74 -17.57
CA GLU A 121 6.49 20.73 -16.85
C GLU A 121 7.38 19.81 -16.02
N ALA A 122 8.50 19.33 -16.59
CA ALA A 122 9.47 18.52 -15.86
C ALA A 122 10.12 19.29 -14.69
N ARG A 123 10.43 20.58 -14.87
CA ARG A 123 10.93 21.43 -13.77
C ARG A 123 9.90 21.60 -12.67
N SER A 124 8.66 21.94 -13.03
CA SER A 124 7.56 22.07 -12.06
C SER A 124 7.30 20.76 -11.30
N ALA A 125 7.32 19.62 -11.99
CA ALA A 125 7.14 18.31 -11.36
C ALA A 125 8.29 17.98 -10.40
N THR A 126 9.53 18.35 -10.76
CA THR A 126 10.71 18.17 -9.90
C THR A 126 10.64 19.08 -8.66
N GLU A 127 10.26 20.34 -8.84
CA GLU A 127 10.07 21.30 -7.73
C GLU A 127 8.97 20.82 -6.78
N GLU A 128 7.84 20.33 -7.30
CA GLU A 128 6.77 19.78 -6.48
C GLU A 128 7.21 18.51 -5.73
N ALA A 129 7.93 17.59 -6.40
CA ALA A 129 8.47 16.40 -5.77
C ALA A 129 9.46 16.74 -4.65
N ASN A 130 10.35 17.71 -4.88
CA ASN A 130 11.30 18.19 -3.87
C ASN A 130 10.59 18.87 -2.69
N ALA A 131 9.56 19.67 -2.94
CA ALA A 131 8.75 20.28 -1.89
C ALA A 131 8.06 19.21 -1.03
N ARG A 132 7.47 18.19 -1.65
CA ARG A 132 6.88 17.04 -0.94
C ARG A 132 7.92 16.28 -0.13
N LEU A 133 9.10 16.02 -0.69
CA LEU A 133 10.19 15.34 0.00
C LEU A 133 10.62 16.13 1.25
N SER A 134 10.91 17.43 1.11
CA SER A 134 11.28 18.28 2.25
C SER A 134 10.19 18.34 3.32
N GLY A 135 8.91 18.28 2.92
CA GLY A 135 7.78 18.26 3.84
C GLY A 135 7.71 16.95 4.62
N VAL A 136 8.02 15.82 3.98
CA VAL A 136 8.10 14.50 4.65
C VAL A 136 9.31 14.44 5.57
N GLU A 137 10.49 14.88 5.12
CA GLU A 137 11.71 14.92 5.94
C GLU A 137 11.52 15.78 7.19
N ALA A 138 10.90 16.95 7.07
CA ALA A 138 10.59 17.81 8.21
C ALA A 138 9.64 17.13 9.21
N ARG A 139 8.65 16.37 8.71
CA ARG A 139 7.75 15.59 9.57
C ARG A 139 8.47 14.44 10.26
N LEU A 140 9.33 13.71 9.55
CA LEU A 140 10.13 12.63 10.12
C LEU A 140 11.07 13.15 11.21
N ALA A 141 11.78 14.25 10.95
CA ALA A 141 12.65 14.88 11.95
C ALA A 141 11.89 15.33 13.21
N LYS A 142 10.64 15.77 13.06
CA LYS A 142 9.77 16.11 14.19
C LYS A 142 9.33 14.87 14.98
N LEU A 143 8.98 13.79 14.27
CA LEU A 143 8.53 12.54 14.88
C LEU A 143 9.62 11.91 15.75
N ASP A 144 10.90 11.98 15.37
CA ASP A 144 11.98 11.47 16.21
C ASP A 144 12.02 12.15 17.59
N GLY A 145 11.81 13.47 17.62
CA GLY A 145 11.71 14.23 18.86
C GLY A 145 10.46 13.90 19.67
N GLU A 146 9.31 13.73 19.01
CA GLU A 146 8.06 13.33 19.66
C GLU A 146 8.15 11.91 20.24
N ILE A 147 8.82 10.97 19.56
CA ILE A 147 9.05 9.60 20.04
C ILE A 147 9.97 9.63 21.28
N ALA A 148 11.05 10.41 21.24
CA ALA A 148 11.94 10.54 22.38
C ALA A 148 11.22 11.14 23.61
N ALA A 149 10.39 12.16 23.39
CA ALA A 149 9.57 12.76 24.44
C ALA A 149 8.55 11.76 25.01
N LEU A 150 7.83 11.05 24.14
CA LEU A 150 6.85 10.04 24.55
C LEU A 150 7.50 8.91 25.33
N LYS A 151 8.68 8.45 24.91
CA LYS A 151 9.44 7.42 25.62
C LYS A 151 9.87 7.90 27.00
N SER A 152 10.40 9.12 27.09
CA SER A 152 10.81 9.70 28.38
C SER A 152 9.62 9.86 29.33
N GLU A 153 8.46 10.25 28.83
CA GLU A 153 7.26 10.37 29.65
C GLU A 153 6.73 9.01 30.09
N ALA A 154 6.67 8.03 29.17
CA ALA A 154 6.27 6.68 29.50
C ALA A 154 7.19 6.02 30.56
N GLU A 155 8.50 6.29 30.51
CA GLU A 155 9.45 5.81 31.53
C GLU A 155 9.19 6.45 32.91
N LYS A 156 8.84 7.74 32.97
CA LYS A 156 8.48 8.41 34.22
C LYS A 156 7.15 7.89 34.78
N ASP A 157 6.15 7.77 33.91
CA ASP A 157 4.82 7.27 34.29
C ASP A 157 4.91 5.83 34.79
N ALA A 158 5.69 4.98 34.10
CA ALA A 158 5.93 3.61 34.54
C ALA A 158 6.60 3.57 35.93
N ALA A 159 7.60 4.41 36.18
CA ALA A 159 8.25 4.47 37.49
C ALA A 159 7.31 4.97 38.61
N ALA A 160 6.47 5.97 38.30
CA ALA A 160 5.48 6.49 39.23
C ALA A 160 4.38 5.46 39.54
N ASP A 161 3.90 4.75 38.52
CA ASP A 161 2.93 3.69 38.66
C ASP A 161 3.48 2.49 39.41
N GLU A 162 4.73 2.10 39.15
CA GLU A 162 5.39 1.03 39.91
C GLU A 162 5.46 1.39 41.40
N ALA A 163 5.83 2.63 41.74
CA ALA A 163 5.87 3.10 43.12
C ALA A 163 4.47 3.09 43.76
N ARG A 164 3.45 3.59 43.06
CA ARG A 164 2.05 3.62 43.52
C ARG A 164 1.49 2.22 43.73
N ILE A 165 1.72 1.31 42.79
CA ILE A 165 1.28 -0.08 42.90
C ILE A 165 1.97 -0.76 44.08
N LYS A 166 3.29 -0.62 44.22
CA LYS A 166 4.02 -1.19 45.36
C LYS A 166 3.49 -0.70 46.70
N ALA A 167 3.20 0.59 46.82
CA ALA A 167 2.60 1.16 48.03
C ALA A 167 1.22 0.55 48.31
N SER A 168 0.32 0.56 47.33
CA SER A 168 -1.03 -0.03 47.48
C SER A 168 -1.01 -1.52 47.81
N VAL A 169 -0.05 -2.26 47.26
CA VAL A 169 0.13 -3.69 47.53
C VAL A 169 0.68 -3.92 48.94
N ALA A 170 1.56 -3.05 49.44
CA ALA A 170 2.05 -3.13 50.81
C ALA A 170 0.91 -2.88 51.82
N ASP A 171 0.13 -1.82 51.58
CA ASP A 171 -1.02 -1.48 52.43
C ASP A 171 -2.08 -2.59 52.43
N GLU A 172 -2.39 -3.15 51.26
CA GLU A 172 -3.36 -4.24 51.16
C GLU A 172 -2.85 -5.54 51.79
N ARG A 173 -1.54 -5.82 51.69
CA ARG A 173 -0.92 -6.96 52.40
C ARG A 173 -1.08 -6.83 53.91
N GLU A 174 -0.81 -5.65 54.47
CA GLU A 174 -0.97 -5.39 55.90
C GLU A 174 -2.43 -5.52 56.32
N ARG A 175 -3.35 -4.97 55.52
CA ARG A 175 -4.80 -5.09 55.77
C ARG A 175 -5.27 -6.54 55.77
N ILE A 176 -4.84 -7.34 54.80
CA ILE A 176 -5.18 -8.77 54.71
C ILE A 176 -4.58 -9.53 55.90
N ALA A 177 -3.33 -9.25 56.26
CA ALA A 177 -2.68 -9.89 57.41
C ALA A 177 -3.46 -9.62 58.71
N HIS A 178 -3.83 -8.36 58.96
CA HIS A 178 -4.63 -8.00 60.13
C HIS A 178 -6.03 -8.61 60.11
N ALA A 179 -6.69 -8.65 58.96
CA ALA A 179 -7.99 -9.31 58.84
C ALA A 179 -7.90 -10.82 59.13
N ALA A 180 -6.86 -11.49 58.62
CA ALA A 180 -6.61 -12.90 58.86
C ALA A 180 -6.30 -13.17 60.35
N GLU A 181 -5.49 -12.33 61.00
CA GLU A 181 -5.21 -12.44 62.44
C GLU A 181 -6.49 -12.31 63.28
N GLN A 182 -7.35 -11.35 62.94
CA GLN A 182 -8.64 -11.17 63.62
C GLN A 182 -9.58 -12.36 63.41
N GLU A 183 -9.61 -12.92 62.19
CA GLU A 183 -10.42 -14.10 61.87
C GLU A 183 -9.91 -15.34 62.62
N ILE A 184 -8.60 -15.55 62.67
CA ILE A 184 -7.97 -16.64 63.44
C ILE A 184 -8.33 -16.48 64.92
N ALA A 185 -8.15 -15.30 65.51
CA ALA A 185 -8.46 -15.07 66.92
C ALA A 185 -9.95 -15.32 67.23
N ALA A 186 -10.86 -14.89 66.34
CA ALA A 186 -12.28 -15.14 66.48
C ALA A 186 -12.62 -16.64 66.38
N ALA A 187 -12.01 -17.36 65.43
CA ALA A 187 -12.16 -18.80 65.25
C ALA A 187 -11.61 -19.59 66.44
N GLU A 188 -10.46 -19.21 66.98
CA GLU A 188 -9.86 -19.80 68.18
C GLU A 188 -10.77 -19.62 69.39
N ALA A 189 -11.27 -18.40 69.62
CA ALA A 189 -12.19 -18.12 70.72
C ALA A 189 -13.48 -18.93 70.58
N HIS A 190 -14.00 -19.11 69.36
CA HIS A 190 -15.15 -19.96 69.09
C HIS A 190 -14.86 -21.44 69.35
N ALA A 191 -13.72 -21.96 68.87
CA ALA A 191 -13.31 -23.35 69.12
C ALA A 191 -13.12 -23.64 70.61
N GLN A 192 -12.50 -22.73 71.37
CA GLN A 192 -12.35 -22.86 72.82
C GLN A 192 -13.70 -22.90 73.55
N ARG A 193 -14.66 -22.06 73.15
CA ARG A 193 -16.02 -22.10 73.72
C ARG A 193 -16.69 -23.44 73.45
N ASN A 194 -16.61 -23.94 72.22
CA ASN A 194 -17.19 -25.22 71.84
C ASN A 194 -16.56 -26.39 72.61
N LEU A 195 -15.24 -26.38 72.80
CA LEU A 195 -14.55 -27.40 73.60
C LEU A 195 -14.98 -27.37 75.08
N ARG A 196 -15.15 -26.17 75.67
CA ARG A 196 -15.63 -26.03 77.05
C ARG A 196 -17.06 -26.54 77.19
N GLU A 197 -17.94 -26.21 76.25
CA GLU A 197 -19.32 -26.69 76.23
C GLU A 197 -19.38 -28.22 76.10
N PHE A 198 -18.60 -28.79 75.19
CA PHE A 198 -18.52 -30.24 75.01
C PHE A 198 -17.99 -30.95 76.26
N ALA A 199 -16.92 -30.43 76.88
CA ALA A 199 -16.36 -30.97 78.11
C ALA A 199 -17.36 -30.88 79.28
N ALA A 200 -18.08 -29.76 79.42
CA ALA A 200 -19.12 -29.60 80.43
C ALA A 200 -20.26 -30.61 80.22
N LYS A 201 -20.71 -30.79 78.98
CA LYS A 201 -21.74 -31.78 78.65
C LYS A 201 -21.30 -33.21 78.99
N LEU A 202 -20.07 -33.59 78.62
CA LEU A 202 -19.51 -34.91 78.93
C LEU A 202 -19.36 -35.13 80.45
N ALA A 203 -18.94 -34.10 81.19
CA ALA A 203 -18.82 -34.18 82.64
C ALA A 203 -20.20 -34.36 83.32
N VAL A 204 -21.23 -33.65 82.86
CA VAL A 204 -22.61 -33.82 83.35
C VAL A 204 -23.15 -35.21 83.03
N GLU A 205 -22.93 -35.71 81.81
CA GLU A 205 -23.33 -37.07 81.42
C GLU A 205 -22.62 -38.15 82.26
N GLN A 206 -21.32 -37.97 82.51
CA GLN A 206 -20.55 -38.88 83.37
C GLN A 206 -20.98 -38.79 84.84
N ALA A 207 -21.29 -37.60 85.35
CA ALA A 207 -21.82 -37.43 86.70
C ALA A 207 -23.21 -38.10 86.83
N ALA A 208 -24.10 -37.88 85.85
CA ALA A 208 -25.43 -38.49 85.83
C ALA A 208 -25.35 -40.02 85.79
N SER A 209 -24.45 -40.60 84.99
CA SER A 209 -24.25 -42.06 84.95
C SER A 209 -23.67 -42.66 86.23
N LYS A 210 -22.90 -41.90 87.01
CA LYS A 210 -22.37 -42.33 88.31
C LYS A 210 -23.34 -42.10 89.48
N LEU A 211 -24.40 -41.32 89.28
CA LEU A 211 -25.38 -41.02 90.30
C LEU A 211 -26.31 -42.23 90.47
N ASN A 212 -26.11 -43.00 91.53
CA ASN A 212 -26.96 -44.13 91.90
C ASN A 212 -27.71 -43.73 93.17
N ILE A 213 -28.96 -43.30 93.03
CA ILE A 213 -29.77 -42.75 94.12
C ILE A 213 -30.31 -43.90 94.97
N SER A 214 -29.95 -43.88 96.26
CA SER A 214 -30.52 -44.75 97.29
C SER A 214 -31.70 -44.07 97.98
N ASP A 215 -32.65 -44.84 98.51
CA ASP A 215 -33.82 -44.31 99.24
C ASP A 215 -33.42 -43.43 100.45
N ASP A 216 -32.24 -43.65 101.03
CA ASP A 216 -31.72 -42.87 102.15
C ASP A 216 -31.25 -41.46 101.71
N ASP A 217 -30.65 -41.35 100.52
CA ASP A 217 -30.18 -40.07 99.94
C ASP A 217 -31.35 -39.15 99.60
N ASP A 218 -32.47 -39.70 99.10
CA ASP A 218 -33.68 -38.93 98.81
C ASP A 218 -34.25 -38.25 100.06
N SER A 219 -34.20 -38.93 101.20
CA SER A 219 -34.68 -38.39 102.47
C SER A 219 -33.85 -37.19 102.97
N GLU A 220 -32.52 -37.25 102.77
CA GLU A 220 -31.61 -36.15 103.11
C GLU A 220 -31.79 -34.95 102.18
N ILE A 221 -31.98 -35.18 100.87
CA ILE A 221 -32.21 -34.12 99.89
C ILE A 221 -33.52 -33.36 100.19
N VAL A 222 -34.61 -34.08 100.48
CA VAL A 222 -35.91 -33.47 100.81
C VAL A 222 -35.82 -32.64 102.08
N ARG A 223 -35.12 -33.13 103.12
CA ARG A 223 -34.90 -32.39 104.36
C ARG A 223 -34.05 -31.15 104.14
N GLY A 224 -32.98 -31.26 103.33
CA GLY A 224 -32.13 -30.13 102.96
C GLY A 224 -32.86 -29.05 102.15
N PHE A 225 -33.73 -29.46 101.22
CA PHE A 225 -34.56 -28.53 100.45
C PHE A 225 -35.58 -27.81 101.34
N ALA A 226 -36.27 -28.55 102.21
CA ALA A 226 -37.20 -27.97 103.17
C ALA A 226 -36.51 -26.96 104.11
N ALA A 227 -35.29 -27.25 104.56
CA ALA A 227 -34.49 -26.34 105.37
C ALA A 227 -34.09 -25.06 104.60
N ARG A 228 -33.70 -25.17 103.31
CA ARG A 228 -33.39 -24.01 102.46
C ARG A 228 -34.62 -23.16 102.16
N LEU A 229 -35.78 -23.77 101.95
CA LEU A 229 -37.04 -23.05 101.72
C LEU A 229 -37.47 -22.30 102.99
N ALA A 230 -37.31 -22.93 104.17
CA ALA A 230 -37.56 -22.30 105.45
C ALA A 230 -36.59 -21.13 105.73
N ALA A 231 -35.32 -21.24 105.33
CA ALA A 231 -34.35 -20.15 105.44
C ALA A 231 -34.62 -19.00 104.45
N SER A 232 -35.01 -19.32 103.20
CA SER A 232 -35.38 -18.34 102.17
C SER A 232 -36.65 -17.57 102.53
N GLY A 233 -37.66 -18.24 103.09
CA GLY A 233 -38.91 -17.60 103.52
C GLY A 233 -38.73 -16.69 104.75
N LYS A 234 -37.63 -16.85 105.51
CA LYS A 234 -37.31 -16.06 106.69
C LYS A 234 -36.49 -14.80 106.39
N GLY A 235 -35.99 -14.63 105.17
CA GLY A 235 -35.24 -13.45 104.70
C GLY A 235 -36.02 -12.50 103.77
N GLY A 236 -37.27 -12.83 103.41
CA GLY A 236 -38.09 -12.08 102.45
C GLY A 236 -39.13 -11.13 103.06
N SER A 237 -39.02 -10.77 104.33
CA SER A 237 -39.89 -9.77 104.96
C SER A 237 -39.14 -8.45 105.13
N ASN A 238 -39.14 -7.66 104.06
CA ASN A 238 -38.95 -6.20 104.04
C ASN A 238 -39.52 -5.66 102.73
#